data_AF-A0A9E3FXN9-F1
#
_entry.id   AF-A0A9E3FXN9-F1
#
_cell.length_a   1.000
_cell.length_b   1.000
_cell.length_c   1.000
_cell.angle_alpha   90.00
_cell.angle_beta   90.00
_cell.angle_gamma   90.00
#
_symmetry.space_group_name_H-M   'P 1'
#
loop_
_entity.id
_entity.type
_entity.pdbx_description
1 polymer ?
#
loop_
_entity_poly.entity_id
_entity_poly.type
_entity_poly.pdbx_seq_one_letter_code
_entity_poly.pdbx_strand_id
1 'polypeptide(L)'
;MSAFLLQENSATSSPLEEIFLSTSVGRLKMSLLHLLRPRTWARAQRLRKALSHYPLFAPPHSGNPAFLDFDAARENEGYLLEQRSNRIKALRDLLHVFDVELALEGPGLDAVSTWFPDHAALLVTGLRKNAVRQAFFRWRTPWVGRLRGHNVIFDLGLFFGECIIAKNPKCCWRGIVGAAPGKPPPPERDIGWTGIGLEGSHRDPYFDPFAYVYTTCSNIQSYASPFNGVPPSVEMQPGYLAHLVDVYGDTVRRPRRPE
;
A
#
# COMPACT_ATOMS: atom_id res chain seq x y z
N MET A 1 -24.12 31.06 55.83
CA MET A 1 -24.78 29.79 56.20
C MET A 1 -25.82 29.47 55.15
N SER A 2 -25.54 28.53 54.25
CA SER A 2 -26.55 27.74 53.51
C SER A 2 -25.83 26.66 52.69
N ALA A 3 -26.55 25.58 52.46
CA ALA A 3 -26.05 24.21 52.53
C ALA A 3 -25.45 23.64 51.25
N PHE A 4 -24.58 22.64 51.50
CA PHE A 4 -24.18 21.56 50.62
C PHE A 4 -25.36 20.87 49.94
N LEU A 5 -25.24 20.57 48.65
CA LEU A 5 -25.84 19.40 48.00
C LEU A 5 -24.85 18.91 46.92
N LEU A 6 -24.12 17.85 47.27
CA LEU A 6 -23.37 17.02 46.34
C LEU A 6 -24.36 16.08 45.65
N GLN A 7 -24.39 16.11 44.32
CA GLN A 7 -25.08 15.11 43.52
C GLN A 7 -24.01 14.39 42.67
N GLU A 8 -23.58 13.24 43.18
CA GLU A 8 -22.93 12.21 42.37
C GLU A 8 -23.94 11.69 41.35
N ASN A 9 -23.52 11.54 40.09
CA ASN A 9 -24.05 10.48 39.23
C ASN A 9 -23.23 10.27 37.95
N SER A 10 -22.88 8.99 37.78
CA SER A 10 -22.81 8.26 36.50
C SER A 10 -21.59 8.50 35.60
N ALA A 11 -20.59 7.66 35.81
CA ALA A 11 -19.58 7.32 34.81
C ALA A 11 -20.26 6.78 33.53
N THR A 12 -20.21 7.57 32.46
CA THR A 12 -20.52 7.12 31.11
C THR A 12 -19.36 6.26 30.61
N SER A 13 -19.57 4.95 30.58
CA SER A 13 -18.70 4.00 29.89
C SER A 13 -18.59 4.39 28.41
N SER A 14 -17.36 4.61 27.96
CA SER A 14 -17.03 4.97 26.58
C SER A 14 -17.41 3.83 25.61
N PRO A 15 -18.06 4.13 24.47
CA PRO A 15 -18.44 3.12 23.46
C PRO A 15 -17.24 2.48 22.72
N LEU A 16 -16.00 2.79 23.12
CA LEU A 16 -14.79 2.21 22.54
C LEU A 16 -14.32 0.92 23.23
N GLU A 17 -14.82 0.57 24.42
CA GLU A 17 -14.40 -0.65 25.12
C GLU A 17 -15.24 -1.90 24.76
N GLU A 18 -16.50 -1.75 24.33
CA GLU A 18 -17.35 -2.90 23.96
C GLU A 18 -16.99 -3.57 22.62
N ILE A 19 -16.15 -2.93 21.79
CA ILE A 19 -15.68 -3.52 20.53
C ILE A 19 -14.53 -4.54 20.77
N PHE A 20 -13.97 -4.62 21.98
CA PHE A 20 -12.76 -5.42 22.23
C PHE A 20 -12.97 -6.88 22.68
N LEU A 21 -14.17 -7.28 23.12
CA LEU A 21 -14.35 -8.63 23.71
C LEU A 21 -15.06 -9.67 22.81
N SER A 22 -15.61 -9.28 21.66
CA SER A 22 -16.35 -10.21 20.77
C SER A 22 -15.57 -10.66 19.53
N THR A 23 -14.33 -11.15 19.68
CA THR A 23 -13.58 -11.76 18.55
C THR A 23 -12.62 -12.91 18.92
N SER A 24 -12.72 -13.49 20.12
CA SER A 24 -11.77 -14.50 20.61
C SER A 24 -11.95 -15.89 19.98
N VAL A 25 -13.17 -16.31 19.64
CA VAL A 25 -13.42 -17.69 19.17
C VAL A 25 -13.16 -17.87 17.66
N GLY A 26 -13.25 -16.79 16.86
CA GLY A 26 -12.95 -16.81 15.42
C GLY A 26 -11.46 -16.64 15.07
N ARG A 27 -10.64 -16.09 15.97
CA ARG A 27 -9.21 -15.81 15.71
C ARG A 27 -8.31 -17.06 15.70
N LEU A 28 -8.72 -18.14 16.35
CA LEU A 28 -7.91 -19.37 16.45
C LEU A 28 -7.96 -20.24 15.19
N LYS A 29 -9.05 -20.22 14.41
CA LYS A 29 -9.20 -21.12 13.24
C LYS A 29 -8.37 -20.70 12.02
N MET A 30 -8.15 -19.40 11.80
CA MET A 30 -7.31 -18.93 10.67
C MET A 30 -5.81 -19.09 10.93
N SER A 31 -5.40 -19.13 12.20
CA SER A 31 -4.02 -19.37 12.62
C SER A 31 -3.61 -20.82 12.36
N LEU A 32 -4.48 -21.80 12.69
CA LEU A 32 -4.09 -23.22 12.64
C LEU A 32 -3.83 -23.75 11.22
N LEU A 33 -4.61 -23.38 10.20
CA LEU A 33 -4.46 -23.96 8.86
C LEU A 33 -3.19 -23.48 8.12
N HIS A 34 -2.73 -22.24 8.39
CA HIS A 34 -1.43 -21.76 7.88
C HIS A 34 -0.24 -22.34 8.66
N LEU A 35 -0.47 -22.76 9.91
CA LEU A 35 0.52 -23.46 10.74
C LEU A 35 0.76 -24.91 10.30
N LEU A 36 -0.11 -25.50 9.47
CA LEU A 36 0.07 -26.86 8.95
C LEU A 36 1.03 -26.97 7.76
N ARG A 37 1.56 -25.84 7.25
CA ARG A 37 2.61 -25.84 6.22
C ARG A 37 3.89 -25.23 6.81
N PRO A 38 4.86 -26.06 7.27
CA PRO A 38 6.10 -25.57 7.89
C PRO A 38 6.83 -24.53 7.04
N ARG A 39 6.81 -24.69 5.70
CA ARG A 39 7.39 -23.73 4.75
C ARG A 39 6.72 -22.35 4.81
N THR A 40 5.39 -22.29 4.84
CA THR A 40 4.63 -21.03 4.93
C THR A 40 4.87 -20.34 6.27
N TRP A 41 4.91 -21.10 7.36
CA TRP A 41 5.23 -20.55 8.68
C TRP A 41 6.65 -19.98 8.74
N ALA A 42 7.65 -20.74 8.27
CA ALA A 42 9.04 -20.29 8.24
C ALA A 42 9.19 -19.01 7.39
N ARG A 43 8.53 -18.96 6.23
CA ARG A 43 8.48 -17.77 5.37
C ARG A 43 7.87 -16.56 6.10
N ALA A 44 6.74 -16.75 6.76
CA ALA A 44 6.09 -15.70 7.54
C ALA A 44 6.96 -15.20 8.70
N GLN A 45 7.70 -16.08 9.38
CA GLN A 45 8.64 -15.69 10.43
C GLN A 45 9.83 -14.91 9.87
N ARG A 46 10.45 -15.37 8.77
CA ARG A 46 11.53 -14.65 8.08
C ARG A 46 11.08 -13.24 7.67
N LEU A 47 9.87 -13.12 7.10
CA LEU A 47 9.30 -11.83 6.72
C LEU A 47 9.01 -10.93 7.93
N ARG A 48 8.42 -11.44 9.01
CA ARG A 48 8.19 -10.63 10.23
C ARG A 48 9.49 -10.10 10.81
N LYS A 49 10.54 -10.93 10.85
CA LYS A 49 11.87 -10.52 11.30
C LYS A 49 12.47 -9.45 10.38
N ALA A 50 12.35 -9.59 9.07
CA ALA A 50 12.84 -8.58 8.14
C ALA A 50 12.06 -7.25 8.27
N LEU A 51 10.75 -7.32 8.53
CA LEU A 51 9.90 -6.16 8.72
C LEU A 51 10.16 -5.41 10.03
N SER A 52 10.68 -6.02 11.09
CA SER A 52 10.82 -5.37 12.41
C SER A 52 11.73 -4.14 12.40
N HIS A 53 12.60 -4.01 11.39
CA HIS A 53 13.49 -2.87 11.21
C HIS A 53 13.22 -2.09 9.92
N TYR A 54 12.17 -2.43 9.17
CA TYR A 54 11.85 -1.75 7.92
C TYR A 54 11.48 -0.27 8.17
N PRO A 55 12.06 0.68 7.40
CA PRO A 55 11.88 2.11 7.65
C PRO A 55 10.45 2.56 7.38
N LEU A 56 9.95 3.45 8.24
CA LEU A 56 8.63 4.02 8.12
C LEU A 56 8.61 5.12 7.04
N PHE A 57 7.59 5.13 6.20
CA PHE A 57 7.24 6.28 5.38
C PHE A 57 6.41 7.23 6.24
N ALA A 58 6.90 8.45 6.42
CA ALA A 58 6.30 9.46 7.29
C ALA A 58 6.35 10.82 6.58
N PRO A 59 5.36 11.11 5.69
CA PRO A 59 5.32 12.39 5.01
C PRO A 59 5.09 13.54 6.02
N PRO A 60 5.55 14.77 5.73
CA PRO A 60 5.42 15.92 6.63
C PRO A 60 3.97 16.19 7.06
N HIS A 61 3.02 16.00 6.13
CA HIS A 61 1.59 16.19 6.40
C HIS A 61 0.87 14.86 6.44
N SER A 62 0.15 14.63 7.53
CA SER A 62 -0.70 13.46 7.71
C SER A 62 -1.96 13.59 6.87
N GLY A 63 -2.13 12.72 5.87
CA GLY A 63 -3.29 12.74 4.99
C GLY A 63 -2.96 12.32 3.57
N ASN A 64 -3.98 11.90 2.83
CA ASN A 64 -3.84 11.70 1.39
C ASN A 64 -3.69 13.08 0.70
N PRO A 65 -2.71 13.28 -0.20
CA PRO A 65 -2.51 14.51 -0.96
C PRO A 65 -3.77 15.04 -1.68
N ALA A 66 -4.69 14.16 -2.05
CA ALA A 66 -5.97 14.52 -2.67
C ALA A 66 -6.96 15.25 -1.74
N PHE A 67 -6.68 15.28 -0.44
CA PHE A 67 -7.52 15.92 0.59
C PHE A 67 -6.74 16.93 1.44
N LEU A 68 -5.48 17.17 1.09
CA LEU A 68 -4.70 18.24 1.68
C LEU A 68 -4.95 19.54 0.91
N ASP A 69 -4.64 20.67 1.56
CA ASP A 69 -4.47 21.92 0.83
C ASP A 69 -3.30 21.83 -0.16
N PHE A 70 -3.22 22.83 -1.04
CA PHE A 70 -2.27 22.80 -2.14
C PHE A 70 -0.82 22.69 -1.67
N ASP A 71 -0.42 23.48 -0.68
CA ASP A 71 0.96 23.55 -0.22
C ASP A 71 1.37 22.27 0.51
N ALA A 72 0.50 21.75 1.39
CA ALA A 72 0.74 20.50 2.10
C ALA A 72 0.81 19.28 1.16
N ALA A 73 -0.05 19.24 0.13
CA ALA A 73 0.02 18.18 -0.88
C ALA A 73 1.33 18.23 -1.69
N ARG A 74 1.78 19.44 -2.06
CA ARG A 74 3.04 19.65 -2.79
C ARG A 74 4.27 19.33 -1.96
N GLU A 75 4.24 19.64 -0.66
CA GLU A 75 5.32 19.26 0.26
C GLU A 75 5.39 17.73 0.43
N ASN A 76 4.25 17.04 0.56
CA ASN A 76 4.21 15.58 0.59
C ASN A 76 4.72 14.93 -0.71
N GLU A 77 4.38 15.51 -1.87
CA GLU A 77 4.92 15.08 -3.16
C GLU A 77 6.43 15.27 -3.24
N GLY A 78 6.94 16.45 -2.88
CA GLY A 78 8.38 16.75 -2.82
C GLY A 78 9.13 15.77 -1.91
N TYR A 79 8.60 15.53 -0.71
CA TYR A 79 9.16 14.57 0.24
C TYR A 79 9.25 13.16 -0.34
N LEU A 80 8.22 12.67 -1.03
CA LEU A 80 8.29 11.35 -1.68
C LEU A 80 9.42 11.30 -2.71
N LEU A 81 9.52 12.32 -3.57
CA LEU A 81 10.53 12.38 -4.63
C LEU A 81 11.95 12.42 -4.05
N GLU A 82 12.16 13.17 -2.97
CA GLU A 82 13.43 13.23 -2.24
C GLU A 82 13.78 11.89 -1.58
N GLN A 83 12.79 11.22 -0.96
CA GLN A 83 13.02 9.95 -0.28
C GLN A 83 13.10 8.75 -1.22
N ARG A 84 12.72 8.91 -2.49
CA ARG A 84 12.57 7.81 -3.45
C ARG A 84 13.76 6.85 -3.48
N SER A 85 14.98 7.36 -3.62
CA SER A 85 16.19 6.52 -3.65
C SER A 85 16.41 5.76 -2.34
N ASN A 86 16.13 6.38 -1.20
CA ASN A 86 16.21 5.74 0.12
C ASN A 86 15.17 4.63 0.27
N ARG A 87 13.94 4.87 -0.23
CA ARG A 87 12.85 3.88 -0.21
C ARG A 87 13.16 2.68 -1.11
N ILE A 88 13.65 2.90 -2.32
CA ILE A 88 14.10 1.83 -3.23
C ILE A 88 15.27 1.04 -2.62
N LYS A 89 16.22 1.72 -1.96
CA LYS A 89 17.29 1.05 -1.22
C LYS A 89 16.74 0.17 -0.09
N ALA A 90 15.79 0.68 0.70
CA ALA A 90 15.17 -0.09 1.77
C ALA A 90 14.46 -1.35 1.25
N LEU A 91 13.75 -1.22 0.12
CA LEU A 91 13.13 -2.37 -0.54
C LEU A 91 14.18 -3.38 -1.04
N ARG A 92 15.27 -2.90 -1.65
CA ARG A 92 16.40 -3.75 -2.06
C ARG A 92 16.98 -4.53 -0.88
N ASP A 93 17.24 -3.83 0.23
CA ASP A 93 17.82 -4.43 1.44
C ASP A 93 16.87 -5.51 2.02
N LEU A 94 15.55 -5.27 1.98
CA LEU A 94 14.54 -6.26 2.37
C LEU A 94 14.53 -7.47 1.44
N LEU A 95 14.53 -7.26 0.13
CA LEU A 95 14.46 -8.34 -0.87
C LEU A 95 15.73 -9.19 -0.89
N HIS A 96 16.88 -8.59 -0.59
CA HIS A 96 18.14 -9.31 -0.41
C HIS A 96 18.06 -10.33 0.74
N VAL A 97 17.29 -10.07 1.79
CA VAL A 97 17.02 -11.05 2.86
C VAL A 97 16.31 -12.30 2.31
N PHE A 98 15.77 -12.29 1.10
CA PHE A 98 15.13 -13.42 0.41
C PHE A 98 15.88 -13.87 -0.85
N ASP A 99 17.12 -13.42 -1.02
CA ASP A 99 17.95 -13.75 -2.18
C ASP A 99 17.34 -13.25 -3.51
N VAL A 100 16.60 -12.13 -3.44
CA VAL A 100 15.95 -11.46 -4.58
C VAL A 100 16.70 -10.18 -4.90
N GLU A 101 17.22 -10.08 -6.12
CA GLU A 101 17.86 -8.87 -6.62
C GLU A 101 16.82 -7.86 -7.12
N LEU A 102 16.94 -6.61 -6.69
CA LEU A 102 16.09 -5.52 -7.15
C LEU A 102 16.81 -4.71 -8.25
N ALA A 103 16.36 -4.87 -9.48
CA ALA A 103 16.77 -4.07 -10.63
C ALA A 103 15.52 -3.52 -11.35
N LEU A 104 15.64 -2.33 -11.96
CA LEU A 104 14.52 -1.69 -12.65
C LEU A 104 14.12 -2.39 -13.97
N GLU A 105 15.00 -3.26 -14.48
CA GLU A 105 14.85 -3.93 -15.78
C GLU A 105 15.36 -5.37 -15.71
N GLY A 106 14.94 -6.18 -16.68
CA GLY A 106 15.49 -7.52 -16.92
C GLY A 106 15.34 -8.48 -15.73
N PRO A 107 16.37 -9.28 -15.41
CA PRO A 107 16.27 -10.37 -14.43
C PRO A 107 15.81 -9.96 -13.03
N GLY A 108 16.12 -8.73 -12.59
CA GLY A 108 15.70 -8.26 -11.26
C GLY A 108 14.19 -8.04 -11.16
N LEU A 109 13.55 -7.53 -12.23
CA LEU A 109 12.10 -7.37 -12.26
C LEU A 109 11.39 -8.73 -12.24
N ASP A 110 11.92 -9.71 -12.96
CA ASP A 110 11.41 -11.08 -12.96
C ASP A 110 11.57 -11.76 -11.59
N ALA A 111 12.69 -11.53 -10.92
CA ALA A 111 12.95 -12.03 -9.57
C ALA A 111 11.93 -11.48 -8.57
N VAL A 112 11.65 -10.17 -8.60
CA VAL A 112 10.60 -9.55 -7.79
C VAL A 112 9.23 -10.12 -8.14
N SER A 113 8.93 -10.27 -9.43
CA SER A 113 7.65 -10.83 -9.88
C SER A 113 7.44 -12.28 -9.41
N THR A 114 8.52 -13.05 -9.28
CA THR A 114 8.48 -14.43 -8.76
C THR A 114 8.33 -14.46 -7.25
N TRP A 115 8.99 -13.53 -6.54
CA TRP A 115 8.91 -13.42 -5.08
C TRP A 115 7.53 -12.96 -4.60
N PHE A 116 6.91 -12.03 -5.33
CA PHE A 116 5.76 -11.28 -4.87
C PHE A 116 4.52 -12.13 -4.49
N PRO A 117 4.02 -13.07 -5.32
CA PRO A 117 2.84 -13.88 -4.98
C PRO A 117 2.98 -14.65 -3.66
N ASP A 118 4.19 -15.09 -3.35
CA ASP A 118 4.50 -15.93 -2.20
C ASP A 118 4.57 -15.16 -0.86
N HIS A 119 4.71 -13.84 -0.92
CA HIS A 119 4.95 -12.98 0.24
C HIS A 119 3.89 -11.88 0.40
N ALA A 120 3.23 -11.45 -0.67
CA ALA A 120 2.27 -10.35 -0.66
C ALA A 120 1.15 -10.52 0.38
N ALA A 121 0.56 -11.72 0.48
CA ALA A 121 -0.49 -12.01 1.46
C ALA A 121 -0.02 -11.96 2.92
N LEU A 122 1.29 -12.02 3.16
CA LEU A 122 1.92 -12.04 4.48
C LEU A 122 2.35 -10.64 4.96
N LEU A 123 2.39 -9.64 4.08
CA LEU A 123 2.84 -8.27 4.40
C LEU A 123 1.90 -7.60 5.42
N VAL A 124 0.60 -7.63 5.17
CA VAL A 124 -0.43 -7.07 6.06
C VAL A 124 -1.65 -7.98 6.06
N THR A 125 -2.15 -8.32 7.25
CA THR A 125 -3.35 -9.15 7.39
C THR A 125 -4.63 -8.32 7.26
N GLY A 126 -5.60 -8.80 6.50
CA GLY A 126 -6.93 -8.19 6.41
C GLY A 126 -6.98 -6.95 5.50
N LEU A 127 -6.25 -6.96 4.39
CA LEU A 127 -6.21 -5.87 3.39
C LEU A 127 -7.58 -5.50 2.82
N ARG A 128 -8.56 -6.41 2.86
CA ARG A 128 -9.96 -6.12 2.48
C ARG A 128 -10.80 -5.46 3.58
N LYS A 129 -10.33 -5.43 4.84
CA LYS A 129 -11.04 -4.75 5.92
C LYS A 129 -10.93 -3.24 5.71
N ASN A 130 -12.07 -2.54 5.78
CA ASN A 130 -12.10 -1.09 5.50
C ASN A 130 -11.08 -0.32 6.34
N ALA A 131 -10.95 -0.60 7.64
CA ALA A 131 -9.97 0.08 8.49
C ALA A 131 -8.50 -0.09 8.03
N VAL A 132 -8.12 -1.27 7.52
CA VAL A 132 -6.76 -1.53 7.01
C VAL A 132 -6.55 -0.81 5.69
N ARG A 133 -7.55 -0.90 4.80
CA ARG A 133 -7.56 -0.21 3.51
C ARG A 133 -7.47 1.31 3.67
N GLN A 134 -8.28 1.90 4.55
CA GLN A 134 -8.25 3.33 4.81
C GLN A 134 -6.94 3.77 5.49
N ALA A 135 -6.31 2.92 6.31
CA ALA A 135 -4.98 3.22 6.84
C ALA A 135 -3.92 3.34 5.72
N PHE A 136 -4.02 2.54 4.66
CA PHE A 136 -3.13 2.65 3.50
C PHE A 136 -3.43 3.87 2.62
N PHE A 137 -4.69 4.14 2.32
CA PHE A 137 -5.02 5.22 1.37
C PHE A 137 -5.10 6.61 2.00
N ARG A 138 -5.45 6.75 3.29
CA ARG A 138 -5.62 8.07 3.93
C ARG A 138 -4.37 8.60 4.62
N TRP A 139 -3.35 7.77 4.83
CA TRP A 139 -2.08 8.13 5.49
C TRP A 139 -2.20 8.75 6.90
N ARG A 140 -3.37 8.65 7.54
CA ARG A 140 -3.60 9.17 8.90
C ARG A 140 -3.02 8.30 10.00
N THR A 141 -2.92 7.01 9.74
CA THR A 141 -2.46 6.03 10.72
C THR A 141 -1.02 5.66 10.38
N PRO A 142 -0.05 5.88 11.29
CA PRO A 142 1.31 5.42 11.10
C PRO A 142 1.36 3.92 10.79
N TRP A 143 2.14 3.54 9.78
CA TRP A 143 2.29 2.14 9.37
C TRP A 143 3.29 1.40 10.26
N VAL A 144 2.91 1.18 11.52
CA VAL A 144 3.72 0.50 12.54
C VAL A 144 3.12 -0.85 12.94
N GLY A 145 3.90 -1.68 13.64
CA GLY A 145 3.45 -2.98 14.14
C GLY A 145 2.82 -3.84 13.03
N ARG A 146 1.55 -4.23 13.22
CA ARG A 146 0.79 -5.04 12.25
C ARG A 146 0.55 -4.38 10.89
N LEU A 147 0.67 -3.05 10.80
CA LEU A 147 0.52 -2.29 9.56
C LEU A 147 1.87 -2.02 8.89
N ARG A 148 3.00 -2.46 9.47
CA ARG A 148 4.33 -2.13 8.94
C ARG A 148 4.55 -2.62 7.52
N GLY A 149 3.91 -3.72 7.11
CA GLY A 149 3.95 -4.18 5.73
C GLY A 149 3.37 -3.20 4.72
N HIS A 150 2.55 -2.21 5.11
CA HIS A 150 2.11 -1.15 4.21
C HIS A 150 3.28 -0.34 3.66
N ASN A 151 4.36 -0.14 4.43
CA ASN A 151 5.57 0.51 3.94
C ASN A 151 6.19 -0.26 2.77
N VAL A 152 6.19 -1.60 2.83
CA VAL A 152 6.70 -2.45 1.76
C VAL A 152 5.77 -2.45 0.55
N ILE A 153 4.45 -2.54 0.77
CA ILE A 153 3.46 -2.43 -0.31
C ILE A 153 3.61 -1.09 -1.04
N PHE A 154 3.82 -0.01 -0.29
CA PHE A 154 4.07 1.32 -0.81
C PHE A 154 5.37 1.38 -1.62
N ASP A 155 6.48 0.87 -1.09
CA ASP A 155 7.76 0.88 -1.79
C ASP A 155 7.77 -0.04 -3.03
N LEU A 156 6.99 -1.12 -3.03
CA LEU A 156 6.76 -1.95 -4.22
C LEU A 156 5.99 -1.18 -5.30
N GLY A 157 5.01 -0.35 -4.91
CA GLY A 157 4.34 0.59 -5.81
C GLY A 157 5.31 1.63 -6.38
N LEU A 158 6.20 2.17 -5.55
CA LEU A 158 7.24 3.09 -5.97
C LEU A 158 8.21 2.43 -6.97
N PHE A 159 8.73 1.24 -6.64
CA PHE A 159 9.60 0.46 -7.53
C PHE A 159 8.92 0.18 -8.86
N PHE A 160 7.67 -0.28 -8.84
CA PHE A 160 6.92 -0.57 -10.04
C PHE A 160 6.74 0.68 -10.93
N GLY A 161 6.47 1.84 -10.32
CA GLY A 161 6.43 3.09 -11.06
C GLY A 161 7.78 3.51 -11.64
N GLU A 162 8.88 3.30 -10.92
CA GLU A 162 10.24 3.55 -11.44
C GLU A 162 10.57 2.66 -12.63
N CYS A 163 10.15 1.40 -12.64
CA CYS A 163 10.31 0.51 -13.81
C CYS A 163 9.53 1.04 -15.04
N ILE A 164 8.31 1.55 -14.83
CA ILE A 164 7.52 2.16 -15.92
C ILE A 164 8.22 3.42 -16.45
N ILE A 165 8.77 4.27 -15.59
CA ILE A 165 9.52 5.47 -15.99
C ILE A 165 10.82 5.10 -16.73
N ALA A 166 11.55 4.08 -16.26
CA ALA A 166 12.76 3.61 -16.93
C ALA A 166 12.46 3.16 -18.38
N LYS A 167 11.36 2.43 -18.57
CA LYS A 167 10.89 2.01 -19.89
C LYS A 167 10.30 3.16 -20.72
N ASN A 168 9.63 4.12 -20.09
CA ASN A 168 9.02 5.28 -20.75
C ASN A 168 9.46 6.59 -20.09
N PRO A 169 10.52 7.24 -20.61
CA PRO A 169 11.02 8.49 -20.05
C PRO A 169 10.04 9.67 -20.15
N LYS A 170 8.91 9.52 -20.85
CA LYS A 170 7.83 10.52 -20.87
C LYS A 170 6.91 10.42 -19.66
N CYS A 171 6.95 9.31 -18.93
CA CYS A 171 6.26 9.16 -17.67
C CYS A 171 6.96 9.97 -16.58
N CYS A 172 6.19 10.57 -15.69
CA CYS A 172 6.73 11.22 -14.50
C CYS A 172 5.79 11.03 -13.32
N TRP A 173 6.37 11.06 -12.12
CA TRP A 173 5.60 11.14 -10.88
C TRP A 173 4.90 12.48 -10.79
N ARG A 174 3.64 12.45 -10.40
CA ARG A 174 2.86 13.66 -10.14
C ARG A 174 1.89 13.44 -8.99
N GLY A 175 1.82 14.40 -8.09
CA GLY A 175 0.77 14.48 -7.07
C GLY A 175 -0.55 14.97 -7.68
N ILE A 176 -1.65 14.28 -7.39
CA ILE A 176 -2.99 14.82 -7.57
C ILE A 176 -3.30 15.64 -6.32
N VAL A 177 -3.22 16.95 -6.49
CA VAL A 177 -3.57 17.90 -5.44
C VAL A 177 -5.08 18.13 -5.44
N GLY A 178 -5.72 17.91 -4.30
CA GLY A 178 -7.18 18.01 -4.16
C GLY A 178 -7.74 19.41 -4.28
N ALA A 179 -6.98 20.41 -3.82
CA ALA A 179 -7.37 21.82 -3.84
C ALA A 179 -6.49 22.63 -4.79
N ALA A 180 -7.11 23.56 -5.53
CA ALA A 180 -6.35 24.60 -6.22
C ALA A 180 -5.70 25.56 -5.21
N PRO A 181 -4.64 26.30 -5.58
CA PRO A 181 -4.03 27.29 -4.71
C PRO A 181 -5.06 28.26 -4.12
N GLY A 182 -5.04 28.43 -2.80
CA GLY A 182 -5.98 29.29 -2.07
C GLY A 182 -7.41 28.79 -1.97
N LYS A 183 -7.70 27.53 -2.37
CA LYS A 183 -9.02 26.90 -2.17
C LYS A 183 -8.97 25.95 -0.96
N PRO A 184 -10.09 25.79 -0.25
CA PRO A 184 -10.16 24.82 0.83
C PRO A 184 -9.99 23.38 0.29
N PRO A 185 -9.45 22.46 1.10
CA PRO A 185 -9.35 21.05 0.74
C PRO A 185 -10.75 20.48 0.46
N PRO A 186 -10.88 19.58 -0.52
CA PRO A 186 -12.14 18.89 -0.76
C PRO A 186 -12.50 18.02 0.45
N PRO A 187 -13.81 17.79 0.70
CA PRO A 187 -14.23 16.91 1.77
C PRO A 187 -13.68 15.50 1.54
N GLU A 188 -13.13 14.93 2.61
CA GLU A 188 -12.57 13.60 2.57
C GLU A 188 -13.68 12.57 2.33
N ARG A 189 -13.43 11.64 1.41
CA ARG A 189 -14.32 10.52 1.08
C ARG A 189 -13.53 9.22 1.08
N ASP A 190 -14.24 8.09 1.11
CA ASP A 190 -13.58 6.80 0.92
C ASP A 190 -12.90 6.75 -0.45
N ILE A 191 -11.61 6.42 -0.42
CA ILE A 191 -10.74 6.41 -1.60
C ILE A 191 -10.06 5.06 -1.80
N GLY A 192 -9.66 4.82 -3.04
CA GLY A 192 -8.92 3.63 -3.46
C GLY A 192 -7.63 3.98 -4.17
N TRP A 193 -7.10 5.18 -3.94
CA TRP A 193 -5.90 5.72 -4.58
C TRP A 193 -5.15 6.62 -3.61
N THR A 194 -3.84 6.77 -3.80
CA THR A 194 -2.89 7.35 -2.83
C THR A 194 -2.63 8.83 -3.01
N GLY A 195 -3.19 9.46 -4.04
CA GLY A 195 -2.91 10.86 -4.34
C GLY A 195 -1.63 11.08 -5.16
N ILE A 196 -0.86 10.03 -5.43
CA ILE A 196 0.39 10.10 -6.20
C ILE A 196 0.45 8.93 -7.20
N GLY A 197 1.07 9.16 -8.35
CA GLY A 197 1.04 8.24 -9.47
C GLY A 197 1.73 8.83 -10.69
N LEU A 198 1.55 8.15 -11.82
CA LEU A 198 2.26 8.41 -13.06
C LEU A 198 1.36 9.12 -14.06
N GLU A 199 1.81 10.30 -14.49
CA GLU A 199 1.32 10.97 -15.70
C GLU A 199 2.10 10.44 -16.91
N GLY A 200 1.47 10.42 -18.09
CA GLY A 200 2.12 10.00 -19.34
C GLY A 200 2.18 8.47 -19.57
N SER A 201 1.67 7.68 -18.62
CA SER A 201 1.51 6.24 -18.77
C SER A 201 0.41 5.88 -19.80
N HIS A 202 0.36 4.62 -20.23
CA HIS A 202 -0.67 4.16 -21.17
C HIS A 202 -2.12 4.38 -20.67
N ARG A 203 -2.35 4.44 -19.36
CA ARG A 203 -3.66 4.84 -18.81
C ARG A 203 -3.73 6.35 -18.69
N ASP A 204 -4.27 6.98 -19.73
CA ASP A 204 -4.64 8.40 -19.72
C ASP A 204 -5.88 8.61 -18.82
N PRO A 205 -5.89 9.57 -17.88
CA PRO A 205 -4.83 10.54 -17.60
C PRO A 205 -3.82 10.14 -16.53
N TYR A 206 -4.06 9.04 -15.80
CA TYR A 206 -3.27 8.73 -14.60
C TYR A 206 -3.24 7.24 -14.25
N PHE A 207 -2.08 6.76 -13.81
CA PHE A 207 -1.91 5.43 -13.22
C PHE A 207 -1.35 5.52 -11.81
N ASP A 208 -2.03 4.93 -10.83
CA ASP A 208 -1.57 4.86 -9.44
C ASP A 208 -0.96 3.47 -9.16
N PRO A 209 0.39 3.34 -9.20
CA PRO A 209 1.04 2.05 -8.98
C PRO A 209 0.92 1.58 -7.53
N PHE A 210 0.73 2.49 -6.56
CA PHE A 210 0.56 2.13 -5.16
C PHE A 210 -0.79 1.45 -4.92
N ALA A 211 -1.86 2.03 -5.46
CA ALA A 211 -3.20 1.45 -5.42
C ALA A 211 -3.25 0.10 -6.14
N TYR A 212 -2.54 0.01 -7.26
CA TYR A 212 -2.41 -1.22 -8.02
C TYR A 212 -1.79 -2.33 -7.17
N VAL A 213 -0.57 -2.12 -6.66
CA VAL A 213 0.14 -3.11 -5.83
C VAL A 213 -0.64 -3.46 -4.55
N TYR A 214 -1.29 -2.49 -3.91
CA TYR A 214 -2.18 -2.76 -2.78
C TYR A 214 -3.32 -3.71 -3.16
N THR A 215 -3.99 -3.43 -4.28
CA THR A 215 -5.11 -4.24 -4.78
C THR A 215 -4.64 -5.65 -5.12
N THR A 216 -3.47 -5.80 -5.75
CA THR A 216 -2.88 -7.11 -6.04
C THR A 216 -2.58 -7.88 -4.75
N CYS A 217 -1.97 -7.25 -3.75
CA CYS A 217 -1.76 -7.87 -2.43
C CYS A 217 -3.08 -8.33 -1.79
N SER A 218 -4.11 -7.48 -1.85
CA SER A 218 -5.45 -7.74 -1.32
C SER A 218 -6.12 -8.91 -2.03
N ASN A 219 -5.95 -9.01 -3.35
CA ASN A 219 -6.45 -10.13 -4.16
C ASN A 219 -5.72 -11.42 -3.78
N ILE A 220 -4.39 -11.44 -3.74
CA ILE A 220 -3.59 -12.62 -3.35
C ILE A 220 -4.04 -13.14 -1.97
N GLN A 221 -4.25 -12.25 -1.00
CA GLN A 221 -4.75 -12.64 0.32
C GLN A 221 -6.16 -13.24 0.29
N SER A 222 -7.03 -12.78 -0.61
CA SER A 222 -8.37 -13.33 -0.76
C SER A 222 -8.36 -14.75 -1.35
N TYR A 223 -7.42 -15.06 -2.24
CA TYR A 223 -7.26 -16.39 -2.82
C TYR A 223 -6.58 -17.38 -1.87
N ALA A 224 -5.67 -16.88 -1.02
CA ALA A 224 -5.07 -17.68 0.04
C ALA A 224 -6.09 -18.12 1.12
N SER A 225 -7.29 -17.53 1.14
CA SER A 225 -8.37 -18.00 1.99
C SER A 225 -8.95 -19.31 1.43
N PRO A 226 -8.85 -20.44 2.15
CA PRO A 226 -9.36 -21.74 1.68
C PRO A 226 -10.90 -21.76 1.47
N PHE A 227 -11.60 -20.69 1.85
CA PHE A 227 -13.05 -20.57 1.76
C PHE A 227 -13.54 -19.85 0.50
N ASN A 228 -12.67 -19.24 -0.30
CA ASN A 228 -13.14 -18.34 -1.36
C ASN A 228 -13.37 -19.00 -2.70
N GLY A 229 -12.91 -20.24 -2.96
CA GLY A 229 -13.28 -21.03 -4.15
C GLY A 229 -12.97 -20.42 -5.53
N VAL A 230 -12.45 -19.19 -5.59
CA VAL A 230 -12.13 -18.51 -6.83
C VAL A 230 -10.72 -18.94 -7.25
N PRO A 231 -10.49 -19.37 -8.50
CA PRO A 231 -9.15 -19.68 -8.98
C PRO A 231 -8.27 -18.41 -8.96
N PRO A 232 -6.97 -18.51 -8.63
CA PRO A 232 -6.07 -17.37 -8.62
C PRO A 232 -6.17 -16.63 -9.96
N SER A 233 -6.40 -15.31 -9.92
CA SER A 233 -6.46 -14.51 -11.14
C SER A 233 -5.15 -14.63 -11.92
N VAL A 234 -5.21 -14.44 -13.24
CA VAL A 234 -4.04 -14.39 -14.15
C VAL A 234 -2.97 -13.39 -13.65
N GLU A 235 -3.37 -12.46 -12.78
CA GLU A 235 -2.56 -11.39 -12.18
C GLU A 235 -1.48 -11.86 -11.16
N MET A 236 -1.15 -13.15 -11.10
CA MET A 236 -0.29 -13.73 -10.06
C MET A 236 0.80 -14.68 -10.58
N GLN A 237 1.00 -14.75 -11.90
CA GLN A 237 2.04 -15.61 -12.48
C GLN A 237 3.43 -14.95 -12.40
N PRO A 238 4.52 -15.75 -12.32
CA PRO A 238 5.87 -15.23 -12.56
C PRO A 238 5.93 -14.44 -13.88
N GLY A 239 6.65 -13.32 -13.87
CA GLY A 239 6.74 -12.39 -15.01
C GLY A 239 5.55 -11.43 -15.15
N TYR A 240 4.52 -11.52 -14.30
CA TYR A 240 3.36 -10.63 -14.38
C TYR A 240 3.73 -9.14 -14.17
N LEU A 241 4.61 -8.83 -13.21
CA LEU A 241 5.05 -7.43 -13.04
C LEU A 241 5.80 -6.93 -14.28
N ALA A 242 6.65 -7.77 -14.88
CA ALA A 242 7.35 -7.44 -16.13
C ALA A 242 6.37 -7.13 -17.27
N HIS A 243 5.36 -8.00 -17.46
CA HIS A 243 4.30 -7.77 -18.44
C HIS A 243 3.57 -6.44 -18.20
N LEU A 244 3.29 -6.08 -16.95
CA LEU A 244 2.63 -4.81 -16.67
C LEU A 244 3.54 -3.60 -16.92
N VAL A 245 4.84 -3.70 -16.61
CA VAL A 245 5.79 -2.66 -17.00
C VAL A 245 5.77 -2.48 -18.51
N ASP A 246 5.63 -3.58 -19.28
CA ASP A 246 5.46 -3.48 -20.73
C ASP A 246 4.18 -2.74 -21.12
N VAL A 247 3.04 -3.17 -20.58
CA VAL A 247 1.74 -2.57 -20.90
C VAL A 247 1.67 -1.09 -20.52
N TYR A 248 2.22 -0.70 -19.37
CA TYR A 248 2.14 0.69 -18.89
C TYR A 248 3.29 1.57 -19.37
N GLY A 249 4.43 0.99 -19.72
CA GLY A 249 5.60 1.65 -20.29
C GLY A 249 5.51 1.83 -21.81
N ASP A 250 4.65 1.11 -22.52
CA ASP A 250 4.48 1.36 -23.95
C ASP A 250 3.78 2.70 -24.18
N THR A 251 4.41 3.59 -24.94
CA THR A 251 3.82 4.89 -25.29
C THR A 251 2.56 4.66 -26.13
N VAL A 252 1.41 5.18 -25.68
CA VAL A 252 0.24 5.31 -26.55
C VAL A 252 0.66 6.18 -27.73
N ARG A 253 0.73 5.60 -28.93
CA ARG A 253 0.71 6.40 -30.16
C ARG A 253 -0.62 7.13 -30.15
N ARG A 254 -0.65 8.38 -29.67
CA ARG A 254 -1.84 9.22 -29.84
C ARG A 254 -2.15 9.20 -31.34
N PRO A 255 -3.35 8.76 -31.76
CA PRO A 255 -3.72 8.86 -33.16
C PRO A 255 -3.53 10.34 -33.53
N ARG A 256 -2.73 10.61 -34.56
CA ARG A 256 -2.56 11.97 -35.08
C ARG A 256 -3.99 12.47 -35.33
N ARG A 257 -4.38 13.57 -34.69
CA ARG A 257 -5.64 14.22 -35.06
C ARG A 257 -5.51 14.53 -36.56
N PRO A 258 -6.48 14.12 -37.39
CA PRO A 258 -6.48 14.54 -38.79
C PRO A 258 -6.49 16.08 -38.80
N GLU A 259 -5.58 16.66 -39.57
CA GLU A 259 -5.52 18.09 -39.87
C GLU A 259 -6.73 18.53 -40.69
#